data_AF-A0A0M2NX72-F1
#
_entry.id   AF-A0A0M2NX72-F1
#
_cell.length_a   1.000
_cell.length_b   1.000
_cell.length_c   1.000
_cell.angle_alpha   90.00
_cell.angle_beta   90.00
_cell.angle_gamma   90.00
#
_symmetry.space_group_name_H-M   'P 1'
#
loop_
_entity.id
_entity.type
_entity.pdbx_description
1 polymer ?
#
loop_
_entity_poly.entity_id
_entity_poly.type
_entity_poly.pdbx_seq_one_letter_code
_entity_poly.pdbx_strand_id
1 'polypeptide(L)'
;MKYKTVFDIIGPTMVGPSSSHTAGAVRIGLVAKDLFNEIPKQVDIYLYGSFMETYKGHGTDVALVGGLLGYDTDDDRIQKSLETAEEIGMKVNFIEMAEERSHPNTAIINMRDGEKEISVEGVSIGGGKIEVVAINGFSIAISGNYPALLVFHKDTFGTIGRVANILGDSSINVGSMQVSRKEKGDQALMTCELDDAINNEIIEKIKNVDGVVTVSLMGDA
;
A
#
# COMPACT_ATOMS: atom_id res chain seq x y z
N MET A 1 11.35 -14.21 15.47
CA MET A 1 10.88 -12.83 15.72
C MET A 1 11.05 -12.50 17.19
N LYS A 2 11.54 -11.29 17.53
CA LYS A 2 11.48 -10.74 18.90
C LYS A 2 10.29 -9.77 18.94
N TYR A 3 9.24 -10.13 19.66
CA TYR A 3 8.15 -9.21 20.00
C TYR A 3 8.74 -8.04 20.82
N LYS A 4 8.45 -6.79 20.43
CA LYS A 4 9.04 -5.60 21.07
C LYS A 4 8.17 -5.08 22.21
N THR A 5 6.86 -5.31 22.16
CA THR A 5 5.89 -4.90 23.17
C THR A 5 4.86 -6.00 23.44
N VAL A 6 4.13 -5.90 24.57
CA VAL A 6 3.01 -6.81 24.86
C VAL A 6 1.85 -6.64 23.85
N PHE A 7 1.73 -5.45 23.26
CA PHE A 7 0.73 -5.14 22.23
C PHE A 7 1.05 -5.81 20.89
N ASP A 8 2.29 -6.28 20.66
CA ASP A 8 2.60 -7.12 19.50
C ASP A 8 2.03 -8.54 19.61
N ILE A 9 1.61 -8.94 20.81
CA ILE A 9 1.07 -10.26 21.13
C ILE A 9 -0.47 -10.24 21.13
N ILE A 10 -1.06 -9.11 21.52
CA ILE A 10 -2.51 -8.90 21.48
C ILE A 10 -2.87 -8.41 20.08
N GLY A 11 -3.65 -9.19 19.32
CA GLY A 11 -4.12 -8.78 18.00
C GLY A 11 -4.97 -7.50 18.05
N PRO A 12 -5.13 -6.77 16.94
CA PRO A 12 -5.86 -5.51 16.93
C PRO A 12 -7.33 -5.72 17.31
N THR A 13 -7.97 -4.68 17.83
CA THR A 13 -9.43 -4.59 17.84
C THR A 13 -9.91 -4.66 16.40
N MET A 14 -10.81 -5.58 16.10
CA MET A 14 -11.24 -5.79 14.72
C MET A 14 -12.67 -6.32 14.62
N VAL A 15 -13.30 -6.07 13.48
CA VAL A 15 -14.50 -6.75 13.03
C VAL A 15 -14.10 -8.02 12.27
N GLY A 16 -14.85 -9.10 12.49
CA GLY A 16 -14.67 -10.37 11.77
C GLY A 16 -13.82 -11.41 12.51
N PRO A 17 -13.72 -12.63 11.94
CA PRO A 17 -13.24 -13.80 12.69
C PRO A 17 -11.71 -13.95 12.72
N SER A 18 -10.96 -13.22 11.88
CA SER A 18 -9.55 -13.53 11.62
C SER A 18 -8.67 -12.29 11.52
N SER A 19 -7.63 -12.22 12.36
CA SER A 19 -6.68 -11.10 12.36
C SER A 19 -5.80 -11.08 11.11
N SER A 20 -5.49 -12.24 10.54
CA SER A 20 -4.74 -12.31 9.28
C SER A 20 -5.61 -11.99 8.07
N HIS A 21 -6.82 -12.56 8.02
CA HIS A 21 -7.67 -12.50 6.82
C HIS A 21 -8.62 -11.32 6.78
N THR A 22 -8.92 -10.71 7.93
CA THR A 22 -9.80 -9.54 8.03
C THR A 22 -8.98 -8.30 8.38
N ALA A 23 -8.36 -8.22 9.55
CA ALA A 23 -7.61 -7.02 9.94
C ALA A 23 -6.40 -6.74 9.01
N GLY A 24 -5.61 -7.76 8.67
CA GLY A 24 -4.53 -7.61 7.69
C GLY A 24 -5.04 -7.20 6.31
N ALA A 25 -6.16 -7.76 5.87
CA ALA A 25 -6.77 -7.40 4.59
C ALA A 25 -7.27 -5.93 4.56
N VAL A 26 -7.90 -5.45 5.63
CA VAL A 26 -8.28 -4.03 5.77
C VAL A 26 -7.05 -3.14 5.64
N ARG A 27 -5.96 -3.45 6.34
CA ARG A 27 -4.73 -2.65 6.27
C ARG A 27 -4.10 -2.64 4.88
N ILE A 28 -4.13 -3.75 4.16
CA ILE A 28 -3.66 -3.78 2.75
C ILE A 28 -4.52 -2.83 1.91
N GLY A 29 -5.84 -2.84 2.09
CA GLY A 29 -6.76 -1.93 1.42
C GLY A 29 -6.52 -0.46 1.77
N LEU A 30 -6.26 -0.14 3.04
CA LEU A 30 -5.94 1.22 3.50
C LEU A 30 -4.68 1.77 2.84
N VAL A 31 -3.61 0.97 2.82
CA VAL A 31 -2.36 1.37 2.14
C VAL A 31 -2.59 1.58 0.65
N ALA A 32 -3.37 0.70 0.00
CA ALA A 32 -3.72 0.87 -1.41
C ALA A 32 -4.51 2.17 -1.65
N LYS A 33 -5.49 2.49 -0.79
CA LYS A 33 -6.25 3.74 -0.87
C LYS A 33 -5.38 4.98 -0.64
N ASP A 34 -4.44 4.96 0.31
CA ASP A 34 -3.52 6.07 0.53
C ASP A 34 -2.57 6.28 -0.65
N LEU A 35 -2.08 5.18 -1.25
CA LEU A 35 -1.23 5.24 -2.44
C LEU A 35 -1.99 5.78 -3.66
N PHE A 36 -3.25 5.38 -3.83
CA PHE A 36 -4.11 5.87 -4.92
C PHE A 36 -4.60 7.30 -4.65
N ASN A 37 -4.82 7.70 -3.40
CA ASN A 37 -5.19 9.05 -2.98
C ASN A 37 -6.47 9.62 -3.65
N GLU A 38 -7.37 8.74 -4.08
CA GLU A 38 -8.75 9.03 -4.51
C GLU A 38 -9.56 7.71 -4.50
N ILE A 39 -10.83 7.75 -4.88
CA ILE A 39 -11.65 6.53 -5.00
C ILE A 39 -11.50 5.98 -6.42
N PRO A 40 -10.92 4.77 -6.63
CA PRO A 40 -10.79 4.20 -7.97
C PRO A 40 -12.14 3.86 -8.59
N LYS A 41 -12.25 4.01 -9.91
CA LYS A 41 -13.44 3.59 -10.67
C LYS A 41 -13.50 2.09 -10.91
N GLN A 42 -12.33 1.46 -11.06
CA GLN A 42 -12.19 0.03 -11.23
C GLN A 42 -11.10 -0.51 -10.33
N VAL A 43 -11.38 -1.62 -9.66
CA VAL A 43 -10.46 -2.36 -8.80
C VAL A 43 -10.50 -3.83 -9.18
N ASP A 44 -9.36 -4.37 -9.60
CA ASP A 44 -9.18 -5.79 -9.83
C ASP A 44 -8.28 -6.35 -8.72
N ILE A 45 -8.82 -7.25 -7.89
CA ILE A 45 -8.18 -7.83 -6.73
C ILE A 45 -7.81 -9.28 -7.04
N TYR A 46 -6.52 -9.56 -7.12
CA TYR A 46 -5.98 -10.88 -7.35
C TYR A 46 -5.62 -11.52 -6.01
N LEU A 47 -6.19 -12.68 -5.73
CA LEU A 47 -6.01 -13.40 -4.48
C LEU A 47 -5.18 -14.65 -4.73
N TYR A 48 -4.23 -14.91 -3.84
CA TYR A 48 -3.34 -16.06 -3.90
C TYR A 48 -3.47 -16.90 -2.63
N GLY A 49 -3.09 -18.18 -2.71
CA GLY A 49 -2.96 -19.06 -1.55
C GLY A 49 -4.18 -19.08 -0.62
N SER A 50 -3.96 -18.93 0.69
CA SER A 50 -5.03 -19.00 1.69
C SER A 50 -6.05 -17.86 1.57
N PHE A 51 -5.64 -16.68 1.07
CA PHE A 51 -6.57 -15.61 0.72
C PHE A 51 -7.51 -16.05 -0.41
N MET A 52 -6.99 -16.65 -1.48
CA MET A 52 -7.81 -17.22 -2.57
C MET A 52 -8.77 -18.30 -2.05
N GLU A 53 -8.29 -19.22 -1.20
CA GLU A 53 -9.08 -20.35 -0.74
C GLU A 53 -10.23 -19.97 0.20
N THR A 54 -10.07 -18.89 0.98
CA THR A 54 -10.96 -18.60 2.10
C THR A 54 -11.54 -17.19 2.15
N TYR A 55 -11.34 -16.36 1.12
CA TYR A 55 -11.71 -14.94 1.19
C TYR A 55 -13.18 -14.69 1.57
N LYS A 56 -14.12 -15.49 1.05
CA LYS A 56 -15.55 -15.35 1.43
C LYS A 56 -15.83 -15.82 2.86
N GLY A 57 -15.16 -16.88 3.30
CA GLY A 57 -15.38 -17.48 4.62
C GLY A 57 -14.84 -16.62 5.77
N HIS A 58 -13.71 -15.95 5.52
CA HIS A 58 -13.07 -15.05 6.49
C HIS A 58 -13.38 -13.56 6.27
N GLY A 59 -14.17 -13.22 5.24
CA GLY A 59 -14.51 -11.84 4.91
C GLY A 59 -13.34 -11.00 4.40
N THR A 60 -12.37 -11.62 3.71
CA THR A 60 -11.21 -10.94 3.12
C THR A 60 -11.64 -10.05 1.95
N ASP A 61 -12.66 -10.43 1.19
CA ASP A 61 -13.26 -9.58 0.15
C ASP A 61 -13.76 -8.26 0.71
N VAL A 62 -14.66 -8.34 1.70
CA VAL A 62 -15.24 -7.16 2.34
C VAL A 62 -14.20 -6.37 3.12
N ALA A 63 -13.17 -7.01 3.66
CA ALA A 63 -12.06 -6.35 4.34
C ALA A 63 -11.18 -5.54 3.39
N LEU A 64 -10.71 -6.12 2.28
CA LEU A 64 -9.89 -5.42 1.28
C LEU A 64 -10.63 -4.19 0.74
N VAL A 65 -11.92 -4.35 0.43
CA VAL A 65 -12.75 -3.26 -0.07
C VAL A 65 -13.05 -2.23 1.03
N GLY A 66 -13.26 -2.66 2.27
CA GLY A 66 -13.42 -1.76 3.42
C GLY A 66 -12.21 -0.86 3.62
N GLY A 67 -11.00 -1.43 3.54
CA GLY A 67 -9.77 -0.65 3.57
C GLY A 67 -9.67 0.35 2.40
N LEU A 68 -10.05 -0.06 1.19
CA LEU A 68 -10.09 0.83 0.02
C LEU A 68 -11.10 1.99 0.18
N LEU A 69 -12.14 1.80 0.99
CA LEU A 69 -13.11 2.84 1.36
C LEU A 69 -12.64 3.70 2.55
N GLY A 70 -11.48 3.40 3.14
CA GLY A 70 -10.93 4.12 4.28
C GLY A 70 -11.47 3.67 5.63
N TYR A 71 -12.03 2.46 5.74
CA TYR A 71 -12.50 1.90 7.01
C TYR A 71 -11.33 1.31 7.80
N ASP A 72 -11.28 1.57 9.11
CA ASP A 72 -10.30 0.94 10.00
C ASP A 72 -10.76 -0.47 10.38
N THR A 73 -9.85 -1.26 10.96
CA THR A 73 -10.01 -2.68 11.28
C THR A 73 -11.19 -2.99 12.20
N ASP A 74 -11.63 -2.04 13.04
CA ASP A 74 -12.74 -2.14 13.99
C ASP A 74 -14.05 -1.50 13.49
N ASP A 75 -14.10 -1.07 12.23
CA ASP A 75 -15.27 -0.41 11.66
C ASP A 75 -16.35 -1.42 11.20
N ASP A 76 -17.54 -1.34 11.80
CA ASP A 76 -18.67 -2.22 11.48
C ASP A 76 -19.13 -2.11 10.01
N ARG A 77 -18.81 -1.00 9.31
CA ARG A 77 -19.16 -0.80 7.90
C ARG A 77 -18.41 -1.75 6.96
N ILE A 78 -17.33 -2.39 7.43
CA ILE A 78 -16.58 -3.39 6.65
C ILE A 78 -17.53 -4.43 6.06
N GLN A 79 -18.53 -4.92 6.82
CA GLN A 79 -19.43 -5.98 6.36
C GLN A 79 -20.24 -5.61 5.11
N LYS A 80 -20.45 -4.31 4.88
CA LYS A 80 -21.21 -3.77 3.74
C LYS A 80 -20.34 -3.03 2.73
N SER A 81 -19.02 -3.21 2.80
CA SER A 81 -18.07 -2.46 1.96
C SER A 81 -18.31 -2.71 0.46
N LEU A 82 -18.66 -3.94 0.07
CA LEU A 82 -18.99 -4.26 -1.33
C LEU A 82 -20.24 -3.52 -1.82
N GLU A 83 -21.28 -3.43 -0.99
CA GLU A 83 -22.50 -2.67 -1.28
C GLU A 83 -22.17 -1.18 -1.40
N THR A 84 -21.39 -0.64 -0.45
CA THR A 84 -20.97 0.78 -0.48
C THR A 84 -20.13 1.09 -1.71
N ALA A 85 -19.23 0.19 -2.10
CA ALA A 85 -18.41 0.34 -3.30
C ALA A 85 -19.27 0.44 -4.56
N GLU A 86 -20.28 -0.41 -4.68
CA GLU A 86 -21.23 -0.36 -5.79
C GLU A 86 -22.04 0.95 -5.80
N GLU A 87 -22.54 1.39 -4.65
CA GLU A 87 -23.32 2.63 -4.51
C GLU A 87 -22.56 3.89 -4.96
N ILE A 88 -21.24 3.95 -4.71
CA ILE A 88 -20.38 5.05 -5.14
C ILE A 88 -19.79 4.87 -6.55
N GLY A 89 -20.14 3.76 -7.23
CA GLY A 89 -19.73 3.45 -8.59
C GLY A 89 -18.29 2.94 -8.72
N MET A 90 -17.72 2.37 -7.66
CA MET A 90 -16.45 1.64 -7.68
C MET A 90 -16.71 0.19 -8.07
N LYS A 91 -16.25 -0.22 -9.26
CA LYS A 91 -16.39 -1.60 -9.74
C LYS A 91 -15.27 -2.46 -9.18
N VAL A 92 -15.63 -3.50 -8.43
CA VAL A 92 -14.66 -4.43 -7.82
C VAL A 92 -14.79 -5.81 -8.45
N ASN A 93 -13.67 -6.37 -8.92
CA ASN A 93 -13.57 -7.74 -9.40
C ASN A 93 -12.57 -8.53 -8.55
N PHE A 94 -12.92 -9.76 -8.19
CA PHE A 94 -12.01 -10.69 -7.51
C PHE A 94 -11.55 -11.77 -8.49
N ILE A 95 -10.24 -12.02 -8.53
CA ILE A 95 -9.60 -12.94 -9.45
C ILE A 95 -8.77 -13.93 -8.62
N GLU A 96 -9.11 -15.20 -8.73
CA GLU A 96 -8.44 -16.28 -8.03
C GLU A 96 -7.20 -16.73 -8.83
N MET A 97 -6.04 -16.73 -8.18
CA MET A 97 -4.76 -17.05 -8.83
C MET A 97 -4.17 -18.34 -8.27
N ALA A 98 -4.04 -19.34 -9.13
CA ALA A 98 -3.47 -20.65 -8.78
C ALA A 98 -1.93 -20.65 -8.66
N GLU A 99 -1.27 -19.56 -9.05
CA GLU A 99 0.18 -19.41 -8.93
C GLU A 99 0.61 -19.29 -7.47
N GLU A 100 1.76 -19.86 -7.12
CA GLU A 100 2.31 -19.70 -5.77
C GLU A 100 3.03 -18.35 -5.62
N ARG A 101 2.86 -17.73 -4.46
CA ARG A 101 3.57 -16.52 -4.02
C ARG A 101 4.42 -16.84 -2.80
N SER A 102 5.34 -15.93 -2.46
CA SER A 102 6.24 -16.07 -1.31
C SER A 102 5.49 -16.21 0.02
N HIS A 103 4.26 -15.71 0.11
CA HIS A 103 3.39 -15.82 1.27
C HIS A 103 1.97 -16.27 0.85
N PRO A 104 1.29 -17.16 1.60
CA PRO A 104 -0.04 -17.66 1.22
C PRO A 104 -1.15 -16.62 1.39
N ASN A 105 -0.97 -15.61 2.26
CA ASN A 105 -1.94 -14.53 2.45
C ASN A 105 -1.55 -13.32 1.59
N THR A 106 -1.60 -13.45 0.27
CA THR A 106 -1.16 -12.40 -0.66
C THR A 106 -2.35 -11.88 -1.47
N ALA A 107 -2.44 -10.56 -1.59
CA ALA A 107 -3.35 -9.88 -2.49
C ALA A 107 -2.59 -8.89 -3.37
N ILE A 108 -2.93 -8.85 -4.66
CA ILE A 108 -2.55 -7.76 -5.56
C ILE A 108 -3.80 -6.95 -5.86
N ILE A 109 -3.77 -5.65 -5.59
CA ILE A 109 -4.87 -4.73 -5.85
C ILE A 109 -4.45 -3.82 -7.01
N ASN A 110 -5.10 -3.97 -8.16
CA ASN A 110 -4.95 -3.09 -9.30
C ASN A 110 -6.08 -2.06 -9.31
N MET A 111 -5.74 -0.79 -9.20
CA MET A 111 -6.68 0.34 -9.12
C MET A 111 -6.54 1.22 -10.34
N ARG A 112 -7.68 1.65 -10.92
CA ARG A 112 -7.73 2.48 -12.13
C ARG A 112 -8.78 3.58 -12.01
N ASP A 113 -8.42 4.78 -12.47
CA ASP A 113 -9.34 5.88 -12.78
C ASP A 113 -8.78 6.71 -13.96
N GLY A 114 -9.44 6.65 -15.12
CA GLY A 114 -8.93 7.23 -16.36
C GLY A 114 -7.56 6.68 -16.75
N GLU A 115 -6.57 7.57 -16.89
CA GLU A 115 -5.16 7.25 -17.21
C GLU A 115 -4.34 6.83 -15.98
N LYS A 116 -4.87 7.03 -14.77
CA LYS A 116 -4.14 6.71 -13.54
C LYS A 116 -4.33 5.25 -13.20
N GLU A 117 -3.21 4.56 -13.00
CA GLU A 117 -3.16 3.16 -12.60
C GLU A 117 -2.13 2.96 -11.50
N ILE A 118 -2.50 2.24 -10.44
CA ILE A 118 -1.57 1.78 -9.41
C ILE A 118 -1.88 0.31 -9.08
N SER A 119 -0.83 -0.49 -8.96
CA SER A 119 -0.86 -1.86 -8.48
C SER A 119 -0.13 -1.97 -7.15
N VAL A 120 -0.74 -2.61 -6.15
CA VAL A 120 -0.15 -2.83 -4.83
C VAL A 120 -0.20 -4.32 -4.50
N GLU A 121 0.95 -4.93 -4.23
CA GLU A 121 1.06 -6.30 -3.72
C GLU A 121 1.31 -6.24 -2.21
N GLY A 122 0.35 -6.73 -1.43
CA GLY A 122 0.41 -6.78 0.03
C GLY A 122 0.30 -8.20 0.55
N VAL A 123 1.02 -8.48 1.63
CA VAL A 123 0.97 -9.76 2.34
C VAL A 123 0.56 -9.57 3.79
N SER A 124 -0.37 -10.40 4.27
CA SER A 124 -0.76 -10.42 5.68
C SER A 124 0.05 -11.47 6.44
N ILE A 125 0.99 -11.02 7.26
CA ILE A 125 1.93 -11.87 8.00
C ILE A 125 1.37 -12.38 9.34
N GLY A 126 0.10 -12.08 9.64
CA GLY A 126 -0.61 -12.54 10.83
C GLY A 126 -0.64 -11.52 11.98
N GLY A 127 -1.56 -11.73 12.93
CA GLY A 127 -1.76 -10.82 14.05
C GLY A 127 -2.23 -9.41 13.65
N GLY A 128 -2.84 -9.27 12.46
CA GLY A 128 -3.22 -7.97 11.89
C GLY A 128 -2.07 -7.19 11.27
N LYS A 129 -0.86 -7.75 11.19
CA LYS A 129 0.30 -7.10 10.58
C LYS A 129 0.38 -7.41 9.09
N ILE A 130 0.90 -6.45 8.33
CA ILE A 130 1.04 -6.55 6.88
C ILE A 130 2.45 -6.13 6.46
N GLU A 131 2.84 -6.57 5.27
CA GLU A 131 3.98 -6.02 4.54
C GLU A 131 3.51 -5.69 3.12
N VAL A 132 3.87 -4.51 2.62
CA VAL A 132 3.73 -4.23 1.19
C VAL A 132 5.01 -4.68 0.53
N VAL A 133 4.90 -5.58 -0.45
CA VAL A 133 6.06 -6.24 -1.07
C VAL A 133 6.38 -5.70 -2.45
N ALA A 134 5.38 -5.16 -3.16
CA ALA A 134 5.61 -4.49 -4.43
C ALA A 134 4.56 -3.40 -4.72
N ILE A 135 4.97 -2.38 -5.48
CA ILE A 135 4.08 -1.35 -6.01
C ILE A 135 4.42 -1.14 -7.49
N ASN A 136 3.44 -1.21 -8.38
CA ASN A 136 3.61 -1.18 -9.84
C ASN A 136 4.64 -2.21 -10.34
N GLY A 137 4.75 -3.35 -9.64
CA GLY A 137 5.72 -4.40 -9.91
C GLY A 137 7.16 -4.09 -9.48
N PHE A 138 7.42 -2.96 -8.83
CA PHE A 138 8.70 -2.69 -8.17
C PHE A 138 8.66 -3.29 -6.77
N SER A 139 9.56 -4.22 -6.46
CA SER A 139 9.71 -4.71 -5.10
C SER A 139 10.09 -3.57 -4.15
N ILE A 140 9.45 -3.53 -2.99
CA ILE A 140 9.74 -2.56 -1.95
C ILE A 140 10.14 -3.27 -0.65
N ALA A 141 11.01 -2.63 0.13
CA ALA A 141 11.34 -3.06 1.49
C ALA A 141 11.24 -1.86 2.43
N ILE A 142 10.00 -1.51 2.79
CA ILE A 142 9.67 -0.45 3.75
C ILE A 142 9.28 -1.14 5.05
N SER A 143 9.74 -0.64 6.21
CA SER A 143 9.46 -1.27 7.50
C SER A 143 8.03 -1.03 8.00
N GLY A 144 7.36 0.02 7.49
CA GLY A 144 6.00 0.42 7.86
C GLY A 144 5.89 1.14 9.22
N ASN A 145 7.00 1.27 9.96
CA ASN A 145 7.02 1.91 11.28
C ASN A 145 7.18 3.44 11.21
N TYR A 146 7.46 3.97 10.02
CA TYR A 146 7.75 5.37 9.78
C TYR A 146 7.04 5.83 8.51
N PRO A 147 6.68 7.12 8.39
CA PRO A 147 6.19 7.68 7.15
C PRO A 147 7.15 7.37 6.00
N ALA A 148 6.61 6.94 4.87
CA ALA A 148 7.40 6.62 3.69
C ALA A 148 7.01 7.49 2.50
N LEU A 149 8.01 8.09 1.86
CA LEU A 149 7.87 8.80 0.59
C LEU A 149 8.20 7.87 -0.56
N LEU A 150 7.31 7.79 -1.53
CA LEU A 150 7.46 7.00 -2.74
C LEU A 150 7.53 7.94 -3.95
N VAL A 151 8.62 7.85 -4.72
CA VAL A 151 8.87 8.69 -5.88
C VAL A 151 9.11 7.82 -7.11
N PHE A 152 8.09 7.72 -7.94
CA PHE A 152 8.22 7.18 -9.29
C PHE A 152 8.89 8.21 -10.18
N HIS A 153 9.98 7.82 -10.82
CA HIS A 153 10.76 8.71 -11.65
C HIS A 153 11.39 7.97 -12.83
N LYS A 154 11.82 8.72 -13.84
CA LYS A 154 12.69 8.22 -14.91
C LYS A 154 14.12 8.17 -14.39
N ASP A 155 14.81 7.05 -14.60
CA ASP A 155 16.22 6.84 -14.22
C ASP A 155 17.14 7.74 -15.06
N THR A 156 17.23 9.01 -14.65
CA THR A 156 17.90 10.12 -15.35
C THR A 156 18.84 10.84 -14.41
N PHE A 157 19.85 11.50 -14.98
CA PHE A 157 20.92 12.10 -14.18
C PHE A 157 20.41 13.17 -13.20
N GLY A 158 20.77 12.99 -11.93
CA GLY A 158 20.55 13.95 -10.86
C GLY A 158 19.16 13.93 -10.23
N THR A 159 18.21 13.11 -10.70
CA THR A 159 16.84 13.09 -10.16
C THR A 159 16.81 12.71 -8.67
N ILE A 160 17.48 11.61 -8.30
CA ILE A 160 17.61 11.18 -6.90
C ILE A 160 18.26 12.27 -6.04
N GLY A 161 19.36 12.87 -6.52
CA GLY A 161 20.07 13.92 -5.81
C GLY A 161 19.24 15.19 -5.60
N ARG A 162 18.45 15.60 -6.60
CA ARG A 162 17.53 16.74 -6.47
C ARG A 162 16.46 16.50 -5.41
N VAL A 163 15.89 15.28 -5.35
CA VAL A 163 14.91 14.95 -4.31
C VAL A 163 15.56 14.90 -2.93
N ALA A 164 16.74 14.28 -2.80
CA ALA A 164 17.48 14.24 -1.55
C ALA A 164 17.84 15.65 -1.03
N ASN A 165 18.22 16.56 -1.93
CA ASN A 165 18.49 17.95 -1.58
C ASN A 165 17.24 18.66 -1.06
N ILE A 166 16.07 18.47 -1.70
CA ILE A 166 14.82 19.07 -1.22
C ILE A 166 14.48 18.61 0.20
N LEU A 167 14.66 17.32 0.49
CA LEU A 167 14.45 16.78 1.84
C LEU A 167 15.44 17.40 2.85
N GLY A 168 16.72 17.45 2.49
CA GLY A 168 17.76 18.04 3.32
C GLY A 168 17.58 19.55 3.58
N ASP A 169 17.27 20.32 2.54
CA ASP A 169 16.99 21.77 2.63
C ASP A 169 15.74 22.05 3.49
N SER A 170 14.82 21.09 3.54
CA SER A 170 13.62 21.14 4.39
C SER A 170 13.86 20.58 5.80
N SER A 171 15.11 20.23 6.15
CA SER A 171 15.50 19.62 7.43
C SER A 171 14.76 18.32 7.76
N ILE A 172 14.43 17.52 6.73
CA ILE A 172 13.80 16.20 6.89
C ILE A 172 14.88 15.13 6.89
N ASN A 173 14.96 14.34 7.97
CA ASN A 173 15.88 13.23 8.04
C ASN A 173 15.35 11.99 7.32
N VAL A 174 16.24 11.26 6.64
CA VAL A 174 15.92 10.03 5.91
C VAL A 174 16.61 8.87 6.62
N GLY A 175 15.84 8.05 7.33
CA GLY A 175 16.36 6.88 8.05
C GLY A 175 16.77 5.73 7.12
N SER A 176 16.07 5.58 5.99
CA SER A 176 16.34 4.56 4.98
C SER A 176 15.95 5.09 3.60
N MET A 177 16.79 4.84 2.60
CA MET A 177 16.49 5.14 1.20
C MET A 177 16.82 3.94 0.33
N GLN A 178 15.89 3.53 -0.52
CA GLN A 178 16.11 2.46 -1.50
C GLN A 178 15.64 2.91 -2.88
N VAL A 179 16.30 2.39 -3.91
CA VAL A 179 15.94 2.65 -5.30
C VAL A 179 15.87 1.33 -6.05
N SER A 180 14.70 1.07 -6.63
CA SER A 180 14.44 -0.09 -7.48
C SER A 180 14.19 0.38 -8.91
N ARG A 181 14.77 -0.31 -9.89
CA ARG A 181 14.58 -0.02 -11.32
C ARG A 181 14.23 -1.31 -12.05
N LYS A 182 13.31 -1.22 -13.03
CA LYS A 182 12.97 -2.37 -13.89
C LYS A 182 14.08 -2.63 -14.90
N GLU A 183 14.46 -1.59 -15.65
CA GLU A 183 15.56 -1.61 -16.60
C GLU A 183 16.36 -0.29 -16.53
N LYS A 184 17.59 -0.30 -17.06
CA LYS A 184 18.45 0.89 -17.07
C LYS A 184 17.86 1.96 -17.99
N GLY A 185 17.60 3.16 -17.46
CA GLY A 185 17.09 4.31 -18.23
C GLY A 185 15.58 4.35 -18.41
N ASP A 186 14.84 3.44 -17.77
CA ASP A 186 13.37 3.42 -17.76
C ASP A 186 12.82 3.96 -16.42
N GLN A 187 11.66 3.49 -15.98
CA GLN A 187 11.07 3.83 -14.68
C GLN A 187 11.83 3.22 -13.50
N ALA A 188 11.98 4.02 -12.46
CA ALA A 188 12.50 3.64 -11.16
C ALA A 188 11.56 4.13 -10.06
N LEU A 189 11.57 3.40 -8.95
CA LEU A 189 10.90 3.76 -7.71
C LEU A 189 11.97 4.04 -6.66
N MET A 190 11.96 5.25 -6.12
CA MET A 190 12.72 5.61 -4.93
C MET A 190 11.77 5.59 -3.73
N THR A 191 12.15 4.89 -2.68
CA THR A 191 11.44 4.87 -1.39
C THR A 191 12.32 5.48 -0.31
N CYS A 192 11.75 6.35 0.51
CA CYS A 192 12.45 6.98 1.64
C CYS A 192 11.60 6.81 2.91
N GLU A 193 12.12 6.15 3.94
CA GLU A 193 11.54 6.21 5.29
C GLU A 193 12.05 7.46 5.98
N LEU A 194 11.10 8.29 6.44
CA LEU A 194 11.35 9.61 6.98
C LEU A 194 11.08 9.59 8.48
N ASP A 195 11.85 10.37 9.24
CA ASP A 195 11.62 10.49 10.68
C ASP A 195 10.35 11.30 11.00
N ASP A 196 10.02 12.27 10.13
CA ASP A 196 8.89 13.18 10.27
C ASP A 196 8.01 13.14 9.02
N ALA A 197 6.71 13.37 9.21
CA ALA A 197 5.79 13.59 8.10
C ALA A 197 6.13 14.87 7.34
N ILE A 198 6.08 14.83 6.01
CA ILE A 198 6.33 16.00 5.17
C ILE A 198 5.02 16.70 4.79
N ASN A 199 5.08 18.02 4.65
CA ASN A 199 3.92 18.82 4.27
C ASN A 199 3.73 18.86 2.74
N ASN A 200 2.58 19.36 2.31
CA ASN A 200 2.25 19.49 0.88
C ASN A 200 3.23 20.37 0.09
N GLU A 201 3.85 21.37 0.72
CA GLU A 201 4.83 22.23 0.05
C GLU A 201 6.05 21.43 -0.43
N ILE A 202 6.57 20.54 0.42
CA ILE A 202 7.70 19.67 0.10
C ILE A 202 7.31 18.69 -1.01
N ILE A 203 6.11 18.09 -0.91
CA ILE A 203 5.59 17.16 -1.93
C ILE A 203 5.52 17.85 -3.30
N GLU A 204 4.98 19.06 -3.36
CA GLU A 204 4.89 19.82 -4.62
C GLU A 204 6.26 20.20 -5.18
N LYS A 205 7.24 20.52 -4.32
CA LYS A 205 8.63 20.72 -4.78
C LYS A 205 9.19 19.46 -5.44
N ILE A 206 8.96 18.28 -4.85
CA ILE A 206 9.42 16.99 -5.37
C ILE A 206 8.72 16.64 -6.68
N LYS A 207 7.40 16.84 -6.78
CA LYS A 207 6.64 16.60 -8.02
C LYS A 207 7.15 17.43 -9.20
N ASN A 208 7.67 18.62 -8.94
CA ASN A 208 8.22 19.51 -9.97
C ASN A 208 9.70 19.20 -10.34
N VAL A 209 10.32 18.20 -9.73
CA VAL A 209 11.68 17.79 -10.11
C VAL A 209 11.65 17.11 -11.47
N ASP A 210 12.51 17.57 -12.39
CA ASP A 210 12.66 16.94 -13.71
C ASP A 210 12.98 15.44 -13.57
N GLY A 211 12.22 14.62 -14.29
CA GLY A 211 12.25 13.17 -14.24
C GLY A 211 11.26 12.53 -13.26
N VAL A 212 10.68 13.27 -12.30
CA VAL A 212 9.64 12.73 -11.40
C VAL A 212 8.32 12.58 -12.17
N VAL A 213 7.66 11.43 -11.97
CA VAL A 213 6.40 11.08 -12.61
C VAL A 213 5.26 11.16 -11.59
N THR A 214 5.44 10.49 -10.45
CA THR A 214 4.43 10.42 -9.40
C THR A 214 5.10 10.45 -8.03
N VAL A 215 4.49 11.16 -7.09
CA VAL A 215 4.90 11.18 -5.68
C VAL A 215 3.72 10.73 -4.84
N SER A 216 3.95 9.80 -3.94
CA SER A 216 2.95 9.32 -2.98
C SER A 216 3.55 9.22 -1.58
N LEU A 217 2.69 9.34 -0.57
CA LEU A 217 3.05 9.18 0.84
C LEU A 217 2.30 7.99 1.42
N MET A 218 3.03 7.18 2.19
CA MET A 218 2.48 6.14 3.03
C MET A 218 2.63 6.60 4.48
N GLY A 219 1.52 6.59 5.23
CA GLY A 219 1.54 6.86 6.67
C GLY A 219 2.20 5.73 7.46
N ASP A 220 2.34 5.93 8.77
CA ASP A 220 2.63 4.87 9.74
C ASP A 220 1.42 3.93 9.88
N ALA A 221 1.67 2.62 9.94
CA ALA A 221 0.65 1.55 9.93
C ALA A 221 0.52 0.80 11.27
#